data_AF-A0A950E0N5-F1
#
_entry.id   AF-A0A950E0N5-F1
#
_cell.length_a   1.000
_cell.length_b   1.000
_cell.length_c   1.000
_cell.angle_alpha   90.00
_cell.angle_beta   90.00
_cell.angle_gamma   90.00
#
_symmetry.space_group_name_H-M   'P 1'
#
loop_
_entity.id
_entity.type
_entity.pdbx_description
1 polymer ?
#
loop_
_entity_poly.entity_id
_entity_poly.type
_entity_poly.pdbx_seq_one_letter_code
_entity_poly.pdbx_strand_id
1 'polypeptide(L)' 'MPLPVRRARLRPRDLVPDRYLTDGRRLFRVVSRFVNDDSVLVVIEDSLTLDALAYAAVELVAMGLRPVRAA' A
#
# COMPACT_ATOMS: atom_id res chain seq x y z
N MET A 1 -15.12 17.97 16.64
CA MET A 1 -14.25 16.90 17.18
C MET A 1 -13.90 15.94 16.05
N PRO A 2 -12.71 16.00 15.44
CA PRO A 2 -12.33 14.99 14.46
C PRO A 2 -12.07 13.67 15.19
N LEU A 3 -12.75 12.60 14.78
CA LEU A 3 -12.60 11.26 15.35
C LEU A 3 -11.15 10.78 15.18
N PRO A 4 -10.57 10.08 16.18
CA PRO A 4 -9.26 9.47 16.02
C PRO A 4 -9.38 8.37 14.96
N VAL A 5 -8.98 8.67 13.73
CA VAL A 5 -8.86 7.67 12.67
C VAL A 5 -7.76 6.73 13.13
N ARG A 6 -8.15 5.57 13.69
CA ARG A 6 -7.23 4.48 14.02
C ARG A 6 -6.43 4.19 12.75
N ARG A 7 -5.17 4.62 12.71
CA ARG A 7 -4.27 4.37 11.58
C ARG A 7 -4.17 2.86 11.41
N ALA A 8 -4.88 2.32 10.44
CA ALA A 8 -4.80 0.91 10.11
C ALA A 8 -3.37 0.63 9.65
N ARG A 9 -2.59 -0.07 10.47
CA ARG A 9 -1.24 -0.49 10.11
C ARG A 9 -1.33 -1.38 8.88
N LEU A 10 -0.48 -1.10 7.89
CA LEU A 10 -0.30 -1.90 6.70
C LEU A 10 0.17 -3.31 7.09
N ARG A 11 -0.52 -4.35 6.64
CA ARG A 11 -0.21 -5.76 6.91
C ARG A 11 0.19 -6.46 5.62
N PRO A 12 0.91 -7.59 5.67
CA PRO A 12 1.27 -8.35 4.46
C PRO A 12 0.08 -8.74 3.56
N ARG A 13 -1.09 -8.99 4.15
CA ARG A 13 -2.33 -9.29 3.41
C ARG A 13 -2.90 -8.10 2.63
N ASP A 14 -2.49 -6.88 2.98
CA ASP A 14 -2.93 -5.65 2.33
C ASP A 14 -2.08 -5.36 1.08
N LEU A 15 -0.94 -6.05 0.93
CA LEU A 15 0.04 -5.90 -0.14
C LEU A 15 -0.14 -6.95 -1.26
N VAL A 16 -1.33 -7.53 -1.42
CA VAL A 16 -1.61 -8.48 -2.50
C VAL A 16 -2.13 -7.73 -3.74
N PRO A 17 -1.94 -8.28 -4.96
CA PRO A 17 -2.46 -7.67 -6.17
C PRO A 17 -3.94 -7.30 -6.06
N ASP A 18 -4.32 -6.22 -6.75
CA ASP A 18 -5.67 -5.64 -6.78
C ASP A 18 -6.17 -5.03 -5.47
N ARG A 19 -5.32 -4.98 -4.44
CA ARG A 19 -5.58 -4.14 -3.27
C ARG A 19 -5.22 -2.69 -3.55
N TYR A 20 -5.93 -1.81 -2.86
CA TYR A 20 -5.70 -0.38 -2.93
C TYR A 20 -5.11 0.13 -1.60
N LEU A 21 -4.10 0.98 -1.73
CA LEU A 21 -3.43 1.68 -0.64
C LEU A 21 -3.62 3.18 -0.79
N THR A 22 -3.50 3.92 0.30
CA THR A 22 -3.55 5.39 0.27
C THR A 22 -2.67 5.99 1.35
N ASP A 23 -2.04 7.12 1.09
CA ASP A 23 -1.43 8.00 2.09
C ASP A 23 -2.47 9.01 2.66
N GLY A 24 -3.68 9.07 2.07
CA GLY A 24 -4.73 10.03 2.35
C GLY A 24 -4.82 11.19 1.36
N ARG A 25 -3.94 11.23 0.36
CA ARG A 25 -3.94 12.19 -0.74
C ARG A 25 -4.02 11.49 -2.08
N ARG A 26 -3.30 10.38 -2.23
CA ARG A 26 -3.22 9.58 -3.45
C ARG A 26 -3.78 8.19 -3.22
N LEU A 27 -4.22 7.58 -4.31
CA LEU A 27 -4.67 6.20 -4.37
C LEU A 27 -3.64 5.39 -5.15
N PHE A 28 -3.22 4.27 -4.59
CA PHE A 28 -2.28 3.37 -5.21
C PHE A 28 -2.91 1.99 -5.36
N ARG A 29 -2.73 1.34 -6.51
CA ARG A 29 -3.09 -0.06 -6.70
C ARG A 29 -1.85 -0.92 -6.54
N VAL A 30 -1.98 -2.02 -5.79
CA VAL A 30 -0.96 -3.06 -5.78
C VAL A 30 -1.06 -3.84 -7.07
N VAL A 31 -0.02 -3.79 -7.90
CA VAL A 31 0.04 -4.46 -9.20
C VAL A 31 0.65 -5.85 -9.05
N SER A 32 1.70 -5.97 -8.25
CA SER A 32 2.43 -7.23 -8.08
C SER A 32 3.08 -7.31 -6.72
N ARG A 33 3.25 -8.54 -6.23
CA ARG A 33 3.96 -8.85 -4.99
C ARG A 33 4.91 -10.00 -5.24
N PHE A 34 6.18 -9.78 -4.91
CA PHE A 34 7.23 -10.78 -4.96
C PHE A 34 7.67 -11.10 -3.54
N VAL A 35 7.74 -12.38 -3.20
CA VAL A 35 8.22 -12.86 -1.90
C VAL A 35 9.52 -13.60 -2.17
N ASN A 36 10.60 -13.13 -1.56
CA ASN A 36 11.89 -13.81 -1.49
C ASN A 36 12.18 -14.08 -0.01
N ASP A 37 13.01 -15.08 0.29
CA ASP A 37 13.21 -15.65 1.64
C ASP A 37 13.02 -14.67 2.81
N ASP A 38 13.74 -13.54 2.80
CA ASP A 38 13.69 -12.53 3.88
C ASP A 38 13.05 -11.18 3.48
N SER A 39 12.51 -11.05 2.26
CA SER A 39 12.03 -9.76 1.76
C SER A 39 10.77 -9.85 0.91
N VAL A 40 9.94 -8.82 1.02
CA VAL A 40 8.76 -8.65 0.17
C VAL A 40 8.96 -7.39 -0.66
N LEU A 41 8.99 -7.55 -1.98
CA LEU A 41 8.96 -6.46 -2.94
C LEU A 41 7.54 -6.33 -3.47
N VAL A 42 7.05 -5.10 -3.58
CA VAL A 42 5.70 -4.80 -4.04
C VAL A 42 5.78 -3.73 -5.11
N VAL A 43 5.11 -3.97 -6.23
CA VAL A 43 4.91 -2.96 -7.27
C VAL A 43 3.57 -2.29 -6.99
N ILE A 44 3.60 -0.99 -6.79
CA ILE A 44 2.41 -0.15 -6.67
C ILE A 44 2.34 0.84 -7.83
N GLU A 45 1.13 1.08 -8.31
CA GLU A 45 0.81 2.04 -9.36
C GLU A 45 0.03 3.20 -8.77
N ASP A 46 0.45 4.44 -9.05
CA ASP A 46 -0.34 5.64 -8.76
C ASP A 46 -1.56 5.66 -9.68
N SER A 47 -2.76 5.55 -9.11
CA SER A 47 -3.99 5.43 -9.90
C SER A 47 -4.37 6.71 -10.67
N LEU A 48 -3.70 7.83 -10.40
CA LEU A 48 -3.90 9.08 -11.13
C LEU A 48 -2.94 9.21 -12.32
N THR A 49 -1.66 8.88 -12.13
CA THR A 49 -0.62 9.06 -13.17
C THR A 49 -0.32 7.80 -13.97
N LEU A 50 -0.73 6.63 -13.45
CA LEU A 50 -0.39 5.31 -13.96
C LEU A 50 1.11 4.98 -13.90
N ASP A 51 1.87 5.72 -13.10
CA ASP A 51 3.28 5.41 -12.84
C ASP A 51 3.38 4.24 -11.86
N ALA A 52 4.18 3.23 -12.22
CA ALA A 52 4.42 2.05 -11.40
C ALA A 52 5.86 2.02 -10.86
N LEU A 53 5.99 1.80 -9.55
CA LEU A 53 7.28 1.72 -8.87
C LEU A 53 7.31 0.53 -7.91
N ALA A 54 8.49 -0.08 -7.79
CA ALA A 54 8.74 -1.18 -6.89
C ALA A 54 9.33 -0.67 -5.57
N TYR A 55 8.77 -1.14 -4.46
CA TYR A 55 9.21 -0.82 -3.11
C TYR A 55 9.30 -2.08 -2.26
N ALA A 56 10.25 -2.10 -1.32
CA ALA A 56 10.22 -3.07 -0.25
C ALA A 56 9.01 -2.81 0.67
N ALA A 57 8.43 -3.87 1.23
CA ALA A 57 7.29 -3.73 2.13
C ALA A 57 7.57 -2.81 3.33
N VAL A 58 8.83 -2.76 3.80
CA VAL A 58 9.26 -1.87 4.89
C VAL A 58 9.23 -0.39 4.49
N GLU A 59 9.51 -0.07 3.22
CA GLU A 59 9.46 1.30 2.70
C GLU A 59 8.00 1.77 2.61
N LEU A 60 7.10 0.91 2.15
CA LEU A 60 5.66 1.22 2.10
C LEU A 60 5.07 1.51 3.47
N VAL A 61 5.54 0.82 4.52
CA VAL A 61 5.18 1.12 5.91
C VAL A 61 5.72 2.48 6.33
N ALA A 62 6.97 2.80 5.99
CA ALA A 62 7.59 4.10 6.30
C ALA A 62 6.92 5.27 5.57
N MET A 63 6.40 5.05 4.35
CA MET A 63 5.63 6.02 3.57
C MET A 63 4.26 6.34 4.17
N GLY A 64 3.85 5.64 5.24
CA GLY A 64 2.57 5.90 5.91
C GLY A 64 1.35 5.44 5.09
N LEU A 65 1.54 4.53 4.14
CA LEU A 65 0.45 3.94 3.38
C LEU A 65 -0.46 3.11 4.28
N ARG A 66 -1.76 3.17 4.00
CA ARG A 66 -2.80 2.39 4.68
C ARG A 66 -3.69 1.70 3.66
N PRO A 67 -4.23 0.51 3.99
CA PRO A 67 -5.19 -0.17 3.12
C PRO A 67 -6.48 0.64 2.99
N VAL A 68 -6.99 0.73 1.76
CA VAL A 68 -8.37 1.16 1.50
C VAL A 68 -9.29 -0.03 1.77
N ARG A 69 -10.32 0.18 2.59
CA ARG A 69 -11.34 -0.83 2.85
C ARG A 69 -12.55 -0.53 1.98
N ALA A 70 -13.03 -1.53 1.25
CA ALA A 70 -14.37 -1.46 0.69
C ALA A 70 -15.38 -1.42 1.85
N ALA A 71 -16.40 -0.57 1.73
CA ALA A 71 -17.53 -0.51 2.65
C ALA A 71 -18.42 -1.75 2.48
#